data_AF-A0A7S2U1A9-F1
#
_entry.id   AF-A0A7S2U1A9-F1
#
_cell.length_a   1.000
_cell.length_b   1.000
_cell.length_c   1.000
_cell.angle_alpha   90.00
_cell.angle_beta   90.00
_cell.angle_gamma   90.00
#
_symmetry.space_group_name_H-M   'P 1'
#
loop_
_entity.id
_entity.type
_entity.pdbx_description
1 polymer ?
#
loop_
_entity_poly.entity_id
_entity_poly.type
_entity_poly.pdbx_seq_one_letter_code
_entity_poly.pdbx_strand_id
1 'polypeptide(L)'
;MYRNLGSNGYTAPEVFERKGYDHMADVWSLGVTLFTLRTGRPPYTKEADTDFWFRLLTQQRHHVFWRAVEKLAHRQFPEEFKGLVNKMLCPDPSSRMLIADALKHPYMQQGPAILTGEKLKEAMKLHLMLA
;
A
#
# COMPACT_ATOMS: atom_id res chain seq x y z
N MET A 1 22.74 -12.62 -2.36
CA MET A 1 22.43 -13.21 -1.04
C MET A 1 21.44 -12.27 -0.33
N TYR A 2 20.16 -12.26 -0.73
CA TYR A 2 19.14 -11.29 -0.29
C TYR A 2 18.17 -11.85 0.76
N ARG A 3 18.61 -12.88 1.51
CA ARG A 3 17.71 -13.77 2.27
C ARG A 3 16.94 -13.08 3.40
N ASN A 4 17.37 -11.89 3.83
CA ASN A 4 16.86 -11.19 5.02
C ASN A 4 16.67 -9.67 4.80
N LEU A 5 16.41 -9.19 3.57
CA LEU A 5 16.10 -7.78 3.36
C LEU A 5 14.58 -7.59 3.28
N GLY A 6 14.03 -6.82 4.22
CA GLY A 6 12.60 -6.52 4.31
C GLY A 6 11.91 -7.15 5.53
N SER A 7 10.95 -6.44 6.10
CA SER A 7 10.00 -7.01 7.05
C SER A 7 8.93 -7.78 6.28
N ASN A 8 8.62 -9.01 6.70
CA ASN A 8 7.51 -9.78 6.14
C ASN A 8 6.23 -8.93 6.10
N GLY A 9 5.52 -8.97 4.98
CA GLY A 9 4.37 -8.13 4.67
C GLY A 9 4.69 -6.87 3.86
N TYR A 10 5.96 -6.47 3.71
CA TYR A 10 6.38 -5.25 2.99
C TYR A 10 7.24 -5.54 1.76
N THR A 11 7.68 -6.79 1.59
CA THR A 11 8.66 -7.14 0.56
C THR A 11 8.01 -7.16 -0.82
N ALA A 12 8.69 -6.60 -1.82
CA ALA A 12 8.23 -6.61 -3.21
C ALA A 12 8.30 -8.02 -3.84
N PRO A 13 7.41 -8.36 -4.80
CA PRO A 13 7.36 -9.69 -5.40
C PRO A 13 8.70 -10.16 -5.99
N GLU A 14 9.43 -9.28 -6.67
CA GLU A 14 10.71 -9.57 -7.31
C GLU A 14 11.83 -9.88 -6.29
N VAL A 15 11.78 -9.24 -5.12
CA VAL A 15 12.73 -9.46 -4.03
C VAL A 15 12.45 -10.82 -3.37
N PHE A 16 11.16 -11.12 -3.17
CA PHE A 16 10.71 -12.42 -2.68
C PHE A 16 11.09 -13.56 -3.64
N GLU A 17 10.89 -13.36 -4.95
CA GLU A 17 11.26 -14.30 -6.02
C GLU A 17 12.76 -14.35 -6.31
N ARG A 18 13.58 -13.55 -5.60
CA ARG A 18 15.05 -13.48 -5.73
C ARG A 18 15.53 -13.06 -7.11
N LYS A 19 14.73 -12.29 -7.84
CA LYS A 19 15.08 -11.75 -9.16
C LYS A 19 15.99 -10.52 -9.08
N GLY A 20 16.15 -9.94 -7.89
CA GLY A 20 17.02 -8.80 -7.64
C GLY A 20 16.39 -7.85 -6.62
N TYR A 21 17.14 -6.84 -6.21
CA TYR A 21 16.64 -5.72 -5.43
C TYR A 21 17.13 -4.43 -6.11
N ASP A 22 16.21 -3.49 -6.31
CA ASP A 22 16.49 -2.14 -6.77
C ASP A 22 15.63 -1.13 -6.00
N HIS A 23 15.79 0.14 -6.33
CA HIS A 23 15.02 1.24 -5.73
C HIS A 23 13.51 1.13 -5.93
N MET A 24 13.03 0.31 -6.87
CA MET A 24 11.58 0.10 -7.08
C MET A 24 11.00 -0.76 -5.97
N ALA A 25 11.77 -1.64 -5.34
CA ALA A 25 11.33 -2.42 -4.18
C ALA A 25 10.96 -1.52 -2.99
N ASP A 26 11.63 -0.37 -2.83
CA ASP A 26 11.28 0.62 -1.82
C ASP A 26 9.95 1.31 -2.11
N VAL A 27 9.63 1.55 -3.40
CA VAL A 27 8.33 2.09 -3.79
C VAL A 27 7.20 1.13 -3.44
N TRP A 28 7.40 -0.17 -3.66
CA TRP A 28 6.43 -1.19 -3.24
C TRP A 28 6.22 -1.15 -1.71
N SER A 29 7.32 -1.18 -0.95
CA SER A 29 7.28 -1.13 0.52
C SER A 29 6.54 0.12 1.00
N LEU A 30 6.78 1.27 0.37
CA LEU A 30 6.08 2.51 0.67
C LEU A 30 4.58 2.45 0.30
N GLY A 31 4.22 1.76 -0.79
CA GLY A 31 2.83 1.50 -1.16
C GLY A 31 2.10 0.67 -0.10
N VAL A 32 2.75 -0.36 0.45
CA VAL A 32 2.23 -1.17 1.56
C VAL A 32 2.06 -0.30 2.81
N THR A 33 3.05 0.52 3.14
CA THR A 33 2.98 1.45 4.28
C THR A 33 1.84 2.46 4.11
N LEU A 34 1.73 3.10 2.96
CA LEU A 34 0.68 4.07 2.66
C LEU A 34 -0.71 3.44 2.77
N PHE A 35 -0.88 2.22 2.22
CA PHE A 35 -2.11 1.46 2.38
C PHE A 35 -2.42 1.26 3.86
N THR A 36 -1.45 0.74 4.62
CA THR A 36 -1.62 0.42 6.04
C THR A 36 -1.97 1.66 6.86
N LEU A 37 -1.33 2.80 6.59
CA LEU A 37 -1.64 4.07 7.26
C LEU A 37 -3.08 4.54 6.98
N ARG A 38 -3.57 4.36 5.75
CA ARG A 38 -4.91 4.82 5.38
C ARG A 38 -6.00 3.86 5.83
N THR A 39 -5.75 2.55 5.76
CA THR A 39 -6.75 1.49 6.01
C THR A 39 -6.74 0.98 7.45
N GLY A 40 -5.61 1.10 8.16
CA GLY A 40 -5.38 0.54 9.49
C GLY A 40 -4.94 -0.93 9.47
N ARG A 41 -4.78 -1.54 8.30
CA ARG A 41 -4.43 -2.97 8.13
C ARG A 41 -3.49 -3.16 6.95
N PRO A 42 -2.59 -4.15 6.96
CA PRO A 42 -1.74 -4.41 5.81
C PRO A 42 -2.57 -4.92 4.62
N PRO A 43 -2.14 -4.67 3.38
CA PRO A 43 -2.87 -5.09 2.18
C PRO A 43 -2.88 -6.61 2.00
N TYR A 44 -1.93 -7.33 2.59
CA TYR A 44 -1.82 -8.79 2.60
C TYR A 44 -1.02 -9.23 3.84
N THR A 45 -1.03 -10.53 4.15
CA THR A 45 -0.33 -11.06 5.34
C THR A 45 0.97 -11.79 5.01
N LYS A 46 1.07 -12.35 3.80
CA LYS A 46 2.23 -13.08 3.32
C LYS A 46 2.49 -12.76 1.86
N GLU A 47 3.76 -12.61 1.50
CA GLU A 47 4.24 -12.53 0.12
C GLU A 47 4.22 -13.92 -0.53
N ALA A 48 3.04 -14.48 -0.78
CA ALA A 48 2.91 -15.79 -1.38
C ALA A 48 1.65 -15.88 -2.23
N ASP A 49 1.68 -16.67 -3.31
CA ASP A 49 0.50 -16.92 -4.14
C ASP A 49 -0.65 -17.59 -3.38
N THR A 50 -0.35 -18.24 -2.24
CA THR A 50 -1.34 -18.80 -1.33
C THR A 50 -2.12 -17.74 -0.55
N ASP A 51 -1.57 -16.52 -0.39
CA ASP A 51 -2.30 -15.38 0.18
C ASP A 51 -3.24 -14.80 -0.88
N PHE A 52 -4.54 -14.81 -0.57
CA PHE A 52 -5.58 -14.33 -1.46
C PHE A 52 -5.38 -12.86 -1.86
N TRP A 53 -5.00 -12.01 -0.91
CA TRP A 53 -4.86 -10.57 -1.15
C TRP A 53 -3.62 -10.25 -1.97
N PHE A 54 -2.50 -10.89 -1.64
CA PHE A 54 -1.27 -10.76 -2.41
C PHE A 54 -1.50 -11.17 -3.87
N ARG A 55 -2.20 -12.30 -4.09
CA ARG A 55 -2.56 -12.75 -5.43
C ARG A 55 -3.41 -11.75 -6.21
N LEU A 56 -4.39 -11.10 -5.57
CA LEU A 56 -5.20 -10.09 -6.26
C LEU A 56 -4.35 -8.89 -6.70
N LEU A 57 -3.37 -8.48 -5.89
CA LEU A 57 -2.45 -7.40 -6.25
C LEU A 57 -1.47 -7.83 -7.35
N THR A 58 -0.84 -9.00 -7.23
CA THR A 58 0.11 -9.50 -8.24
C THR A 58 -0.54 -9.81 -9.58
N GLN A 59 -1.83 -10.14 -9.59
CA GLN A 59 -2.63 -10.30 -10.81
C GLN A 59 -3.33 -9.02 -11.27
N GLN A 60 -3.07 -7.88 -10.60
CA GLN A 60 -3.67 -6.58 -10.88
C GLN A 60 -5.21 -6.58 -10.92
N ARG A 61 -5.85 -7.46 -10.13
CA ARG A 61 -7.31 -7.56 -9.99
C ARG A 61 -7.85 -6.48 -9.04
N HIS A 62 -7.49 -5.23 -9.29
CA HIS A 62 -7.76 -4.08 -8.41
C HIS A 62 -9.25 -3.93 -8.05
N HIS A 63 -10.17 -4.17 -8.99
CA HIS A 63 -11.61 -4.05 -8.72
C HIS A 63 -12.10 -5.04 -7.66
N VAL A 64 -11.60 -6.28 -7.67
CA VAL A 64 -11.95 -7.30 -6.66
C VAL A 64 -11.31 -6.94 -5.33
N PHE A 65 -10.03 -6.55 -5.37
CA PHE A 65 -9.26 -6.15 -4.19
C PHE A 65 -9.97 -5.01 -3.44
N TRP A 66 -10.24 -3.89 -4.09
CA TRP A 66 -10.86 -2.73 -3.46
C TRP A 66 -12.29 -3.01 -2.98
N ARG A 67 -13.09 -3.76 -3.76
CA ARG A 67 -14.44 -4.17 -3.31
C ARG A 67 -14.39 -4.96 -2.01
N ALA A 68 -13.41 -5.86 -1.87
CA ALA A 68 -13.26 -6.67 -0.66
C ALA A 68 -12.69 -5.85 0.52
N VAL A 69 -11.71 -4.96 0.27
CA VAL A 69 -11.16 -4.03 1.26
C VAL A 69 -12.24 -3.10 1.82
N GLU A 70 -13.05 -2.47 0.96
CA GLU A 70 -14.11 -1.55 1.36
C GLU A 70 -15.22 -2.26 2.14
N LYS A 71 -15.57 -3.49 1.72
CA LYS A 71 -16.52 -4.34 2.46
C LYS A 71 -16.03 -4.65 3.88
N LEU A 72 -14.75 -5.01 4.04
CA LEU A 72 -14.16 -5.34 5.34
C LEU A 72 -13.92 -4.12 6.23
N ALA A 73 -13.65 -2.96 5.62
CA ALA A 73 -13.43 -1.71 6.34
C ALA A 73 -14.73 -0.95 6.63
N HIS A 74 -15.87 -1.42 6.12
CA HIS A 74 -17.18 -0.76 6.21
C HIS A 74 -17.14 0.72 5.77
N ARG A 75 -16.29 1.05 4.78
CA ARG A 75 -16.14 2.41 4.24
C ARG A 75 -15.57 2.39 2.83
N GLN A 76 -15.80 3.49 2.10
CA GLN A 76 -15.18 3.72 0.80
C GLN A 76 -13.86 4.49 0.92
N PHE A 77 -12.99 4.35 -0.07
CA PHE A 77 -11.75 5.12 -0.19
C PHE A 77 -11.77 6.01 -1.43
N PRO A 78 -11.11 7.18 -1.42
CA PRO A 78 -11.01 8.04 -2.60
C PRO A 78 -10.37 7.32 -3.80
N GLU A 79 -10.85 7.58 -5.02
CA GLU A 79 -10.31 6.94 -6.22
C GLU A 79 -8.85 7.34 -6.49
N GLU A 80 -8.46 8.55 -6.11
CA GLU A 80 -7.08 9.03 -6.20
C GLU A 80 -6.15 8.22 -5.28
N PHE A 81 -6.63 7.85 -4.09
CA PHE A 81 -5.88 7.00 -3.17
C PHE A 81 -5.71 5.60 -3.76
N LYS A 82 -6.80 4.99 -4.25
CA LYS A 82 -6.77 3.67 -4.87
C LYS A 82 -5.83 3.66 -6.08
N GLY A 83 -5.93 4.68 -6.93
CA GLY A 83 -5.10 4.86 -8.11
C GLY A 83 -3.61 4.98 -7.78
N LEU A 84 -3.25 5.72 -6.74
CA LEU A 84 -1.86 5.82 -6.28
C LEU A 84 -1.34 4.46 -5.79
N VAL A 85 -2.07 3.81 -4.89
CA VAL A 85 -1.67 2.51 -4.32
C VAL A 85 -1.51 1.46 -5.42
N ASN A 86 -2.45 1.37 -6.38
CA ASN A 86 -2.35 0.43 -7.49
C ASN A 86 -1.07 0.61 -8.32
N LYS A 87 -0.65 1.86 -8.54
CA LYS A 87 0.58 2.18 -9.31
C LYS A 87 1.86 1.92 -8.53
N MET A 88 1.84 2.10 -7.21
CA MET A 88 2.98 1.79 -6.32
C MET A 88 3.12 0.28 -6.08
N LEU A 89 1.99 -0.45 -6.02
CA LEU A 89 1.93 -1.90 -5.89
C LEU A 89 1.84 -2.61 -7.25
N CYS A 90 2.50 -2.04 -8.28
CA CYS A 90 2.64 -2.72 -9.56
C CYS A 90 3.64 -3.88 -9.44
N PRO A 91 3.29 -5.11 -9.84
CA PRO A 91 4.16 -6.27 -9.64
C PRO A 91 5.42 -6.24 -10.50
N ASP A 92 5.31 -5.70 -11.71
CA ASP A 92 6.44 -5.46 -12.60
C ASP A 92 7.19 -4.19 -12.18
N PRO A 93 8.45 -4.27 -11.71
CA PRO A 93 9.21 -3.11 -11.27
C PRO A 93 9.41 -2.07 -12.38
N SER A 94 9.47 -2.49 -13.65
CA SER A 94 9.66 -1.57 -14.78
C SER A 94 8.42 -0.75 -15.11
N SER A 95 7.24 -1.27 -14.77
CA SER A 95 5.95 -0.59 -14.91
C SER A 95 5.49 0.09 -13.61
N ARG A 96 6.22 -0.13 -12.51
CA ARG A 96 5.91 0.45 -11.20
C ARG A 96 6.19 1.95 -11.22
N MET A 97 5.31 2.72 -10.59
CA MET A 97 5.42 4.19 -10.56
C MET A 97 6.72 4.63 -9.89
N LEU A 98 7.38 5.64 -10.45
CA LEU A 98 8.54 6.26 -9.82
C LEU A 98 8.11 7.10 -8.62
N ILE A 99 8.97 7.15 -7.59
CA ILE A 99 8.69 7.94 -6.38
C ILE A 99 8.48 9.43 -6.68
N ALA A 100 9.22 9.98 -7.64
CA ALA A 100 9.08 11.37 -8.07
C ALA A 100 7.69 11.67 -8.67
N ASP A 101 7.06 10.67 -9.29
CA ASP A 101 5.72 10.79 -9.86
C ASP A 101 4.64 10.54 -8.81
N ALA A 102 4.88 9.63 -7.86
CA ALA A 102 4.02 9.43 -6.69
C ALA A 102 3.87 10.73 -5.89
N LEU A 103 4.96 11.48 -5.66
CA LEU A 103 4.90 12.78 -4.97
C LEU A 103 4.01 13.80 -5.69
N LYS A 104 3.94 13.74 -7.02
CA LYS A 104 3.11 14.63 -7.85
C LYS A 104 1.67 14.13 -8.02
N HIS A 105 1.35 12.93 -7.51
CA HIS A 105 0.04 12.34 -7.68
C HIS A 105 -1.05 13.18 -7.00
N PRO A 106 -2.25 13.35 -7.59
CA PRO A 106 -3.31 14.17 -7.00
C PRO A 106 -3.60 13.87 -5.53
N TYR A 107 -3.56 12.59 -5.14
CA TYR A 107 -3.72 12.18 -3.74
C TYR A 107 -2.67 12.79 -2.79
N MET A 108 -1.41 12.90 -3.22
CA MET A 108 -0.33 13.49 -2.41
C MET A 108 -0.37 15.03 -2.41
N GLN A 109 -0.97 15.61 -3.46
CA GLN A 109 -1.15 17.06 -3.60
C GLN A 109 -2.39 17.55 -2.83
N GLN A 110 -3.32 16.66 -2.51
CA GLN A 110 -4.54 16.94 -1.75
C GLN A 110 -4.36 16.54 -0.28
N GLY A 111 -3.78 17.44 0.52
CA GLY A 111 -3.68 17.28 1.97
C GLY A 111 -4.30 18.46 2.71
N PRO A 112 -5.12 18.25 3.77
CA PRO A 112 -5.41 19.34 4.70
C PRO A 112 -4.09 19.80 5.34
N ALA A 113 -4.05 21.07 5.77
CA ALA A 113 -2.93 21.60 6.54
C ALA A 113 -2.51 20.60 7.65
N ILE A 114 -1.20 20.38 7.78
CA ILE A 114 -0.54 19.49 8.74
C ILE A 114 -1.39 19.35 10.01
N LEU A 115 -1.87 18.13 10.30
CA LEU A 115 -2.58 17.85 11.54
C LEU A 115 -1.63 18.14 12.70
N THR A 116 -1.89 19.21 13.44
CA THR A 116 -1.14 19.58 14.63
C THR A 116 -1.42 18.59 15.77
N GLY A 117 -0.58 18.57 16.79
CA GLY A 117 -0.54 17.51 17.81
C GLY A 117 -1.88 17.16 18.48
N GLU A 118 -2.77 18.13 18.70
CA GLU A 118 -4.09 17.85 19.28
C GLU A 118 -5.04 17.18 18.27
N LYS A 119 -5.11 17.69 17.05
CA LYS A 119 -5.93 17.12 15.97
C LYS A 119 -5.46 15.72 15.59
N LEU A 120 -4.15 15.46 15.65
CA LEU A 120 -3.59 14.13 15.42
C LEU A 120 -3.99 13.16 16.53
N LYS A 121 -3.89 13.56 17.81
CA LYS A 121 -4.32 12.73 18.95
C LYS A 121 -5.80 12.37 18.89
N GLU A 122 -6.65 13.31 18.49
CA GLU A 122 -8.08 13.10 18.35
C GLU A 122 -8.41 12.15 17.19
N ALA A 123 -7.79 12.34 16.02
CA ALA A 123 -7.91 11.43 14.89
C ALA A 123 -7.44 10.00 15.22
N MET A 124 -6.34 9.85 15.95
CA MET A 124 -5.84 8.55 16.41
C MET A 124 -6.77 7.87 17.41
N LYS A 125 -7.36 8.62 18.36
CA LYS A 125 -8.36 8.08 19.30
C LYS A 125 -9.60 7.57 18.60
N LEU A 126 -10.11 8.32 17.62
CA LEU A 126 -11.28 7.93 16.84
C LEU A 126 -11.02 6.64 16.05
N HIS A 127 -9.81 6.49 15.49
CA HIS A 127 -9.42 5.30 14.75
C HIS A 127 -9.28 4.05 15.62
N LEU A 128 -8.78 4.20 16.86
CA LEU A 128 -8.67 3.11 17.84
C LEU A 128 -10.01 2.69 18.45
N MET A 129 -11.00 3.58 18.51
CA MET A 129 -12.33 3.26 19.03
C MET A 129 -13.25 2.56 18.01
N LEU A 130 -12.88 2.55 16.73
CA LEU A 130 -13.66 1.95 15.63
C LEU A 130 -13.03 0.66 15.07
N ALA A 131 -11.93 0.18 15.67
CA ALA A 131 -11.21 -1.04 15.27
C ALA A 131 -11.41 -2.16 16.31
#